data_AF-A0AAE1KPN7-F1
#
_entry.id   AF-A0AAE1KPN7-F1
#
_cell.length_a   1.000
_cell.length_b   1.000
_cell.length_c   1.000
_cell.angle_alpha   90.00
_cell.angle_beta   90.00
_cell.angle_gamma   90.00
#
_symmetry.space_group_name_H-M   'P 1'
#
loop_
_entity.id
_entity.type
_entity.pdbx_description
1 polymer ?
#
loop_
_entity_poly.entity_id
_entity_poly.type
_entity_poly.pdbx_seq_one_letter_code
_entity_poly.pdbx_strand_id
1 'polypeptide(L)'
;LRLRPSQTQNNSLLHGQTDLIIIIMALVPHPAPSTHTMLLSLEGKEEEEEEEEEEEEKRERRETEKMTEDVLTFILDMIATGIDTTSHAVGNVLYLLARHPGIQRKLQHEVDTVVGNREHLSPHHLNSLPYLKAVFRESLRVMPVNVGIVRRLTRDTVLGGYLIPRGWQVVAPTMLMNHEESIFPRACEFLPERFLRGGSLCSPRHHFAFLPFSYGSRMCIGRKIAYQEIFCLVVRVMSEFNVEYHGSEEVHLINRLSYGPSRPLTLTFRDRRYDGSNDQLVYLVLITPWTADTTDRTYMAARYKHVAVTGPPGVGKTTLVEKVVKALQLRGSPCSGFYTREVREAGRRSGFDVVTLTGECGVLARVKPKRTAGRPEPRVGQYVVDLPAFESLVLPLLQSTQSTIPHIVVLDEIGKMELMSRKFEMEVKQLLTQSHITLLVTIPIPKGRPIPLVEQLRNHRDCLVVNLGRNNRDDPTIIDNILSTLTTSINTGAHH
;
A
#
# COMPACT_ATOMS: atom_id res chain seq x y z
N LEU A 1 32.83 18.84 31.19
CA LEU A 1 34.00 19.64 30.77
C LEU A 1 33.63 21.12 30.83
N ARG A 2 34.14 21.86 31.83
CA ARG A 2 34.07 23.33 31.90
C ARG A 2 35.13 23.91 30.96
N LEU A 3 34.89 25.11 30.38
CA LEU A 3 35.81 26.21 29.99
C LEU A 3 35.03 27.14 29.01
N ARG A 4 34.51 28.30 29.46
CA ARG A 4 35.01 29.71 29.48
C ARG A 4 34.98 30.49 28.13
N PRO A 5 34.61 31.80 28.14
CA PRO A 5 34.27 32.59 26.94
C PRO A 5 35.45 33.41 26.41
N SER A 6 35.48 33.71 25.11
CA SER A 6 36.42 34.68 24.51
C SER A 6 35.70 35.80 23.75
N GLN A 7 36.17 37.02 24.01
CA GLN A 7 35.71 38.29 23.46
C GLN A 7 36.16 38.52 22.00
N THR A 8 35.40 39.39 21.36
CA THR A 8 35.62 40.17 20.12
C THR A 8 37.03 40.73 19.87
N GLN A 9 37.47 40.80 18.60
CA GLN A 9 37.76 42.08 17.91
C GLN A 9 38.06 41.98 16.40
N ASN A 10 37.81 43.12 15.75
CA ASN A 10 37.76 43.53 14.35
C ASN A 10 39.02 43.45 13.45
N ASN A 11 38.73 43.74 12.16
CA ASN A 11 39.51 44.42 11.09
C ASN A 11 39.99 43.51 9.94
N SER A 12 40.05 43.90 8.66
CA SER A 12 39.39 44.91 7.81
C SER A 12 40.07 44.82 6.41
N LEU A 13 39.26 44.83 5.33
CA LEU A 13 39.43 45.62 4.08
C LEU A 13 40.61 45.39 3.06
N LEU A 14 40.17 45.19 1.79
CA LEU A 14 40.52 45.91 0.53
C LEU A 14 41.53 45.36 -0.51
N HIS A 15 40.97 45.22 -1.73
CA HIS A 15 41.48 45.57 -3.09
C HIS A 15 42.66 44.78 -3.68
N GLY A 16 42.82 44.57 -4.99
CA GLY A 16 42.16 45.08 -6.21
C GLY A 16 42.97 44.63 -7.44
N GLN A 17 42.34 44.70 -8.63
CA GLN A 17 42.76 44.23 -9.96
C GLN A 17 44.10 44.75 -10.51
N THR A 18 44.68 44.04 -11.49
CA THR A 18 45.33 44.68 -12.65
C THR A 18 45.41 43.73 -13.87
N ASP A 19 45.00 44.26 -15.01
CA ASP A 19 44.82 43.62 -16.32
C ASP A 19 46.10 43.52 -17.17
N LEU A 20 46.12 42.51 -18.05
CA LEU A 20 46.38 42.56 -19.51
C LEU A 20 47.29 43.67 -20.07
N ILE A 21 48.42 43.32 -20.72
CA ILE A 21 48.98 44.02 -21.91
C ILE A 21 50.19 43.30 -22.57
N ILE A 22 50.05 43.09 -23.88
CA ILE A 22 51.03 43.20 -24.99
C ILE A 22 51.81 41.96 -25.51
N ILE A 23 51.35 41.58 -26.70
CA ILE A 23 52.00 40.96 -27.87
C ILE A 23 53.15 41.85 -28.40
N ILE A 24 54.31 41.31 -28.77
CA ILE A 24 55.16 41.68 -29.96
C ILE A 24 56.38 40.74 -30.02
N MET A 25 56.54 40.04 -31.15
CA MET A 25 57.74 39.46 -31.81
C MET A 25 57.31 38.13 -32.48
N ALA A 26 57.49 37.86 -33.77
CA ALA A 26 58.25 38.53 -34.82
C ALA A 26 57.67 38.17 -36.22
N LEU A 27 57.77 39.12 -37.15
CA LEU A 27 57.59 38.93 -38.59
C LEU A 27 58.91 38.45 -39.20
N VAL A 28 58.91 37.30 -39.88
CA VAL A 28 59.87 36.94 -40.94
C VAL A 28 59.04 36.42 -42.13
N PRO A 29 59.21 36.96 -43.35
CA PRO A 29 58.47 36.48 -44.52
C PRO A 29 59.17 35.24 -45.10
N HIS A 30 58.47 34.10 -45.10
CA HIS A 30 58.85 32.92 -45.90
C HIS A 30 58.05 32.89 -47.23
N PRO A 31 58.60 32.28 -48.29
CA PRO A 31 58.13 32.40 -49.66
C PRO A 31 56.79 31.67 -49.88
N ALA A 32 55.96 32.18 -50.80
CA ALA A 32 54.69 31.58 -51.15
C ALA A 32 54.88 30.12 -51.63
N PRO A 33 54.15 29.14 -51.06
CA PRO A 33 54.26 27.73 -51.45
C PRO A 33 53.71 27.48 -52.86
N SER A 34 54.30 26.50 -53.56
CA SER A 34 53.83 25.98 -54.84
C SER A 34 52.43 25.36 -54.70
N THR A 35 51.64 25.39 -55.78
CA THR A 35 50.25 24.90 -55.85
C THR A 35 50.04 23.48 -55.31
N HIS A 36 51.05 22.63 -55.36
CA HIS A 36 51.01 21.25 -54.85
C HIS A 36 51.10 21.15 -53.31
N THR A 37 51.72 22.13 -52.65
CA THR A 37 51.81 22.21 -51.18
C THR A 37 50.55 22.83 -50.59
N MET A 38 49.86 23.70 -51.34
CA MET A 38 48.54 24.20 -50.97
C MET A 38 47.47 23.11 -51.02
N LEU A 39 47.50 22.21 -52.01
CA LEU A 39 46.54 21.09 -52.11
C LEU A 39 46.66 20.09 -50.96
N LEU A 40 47.86 19.64 -50.61
CA LEU A 40 48.09 18.74 -49.46
C LEU A 40 47.74 19.39 -48.11
N SER A 41 47.90 20.72 -48.01
CA SER A 41 47.50 21.49 -46.82
C SER A 41 46.01 21.82 -46.78
N LEU A 42 45.28 21.65 -47.89
CA LEU A 42 43.82 21.73 -47.96
C LEU A 42 43.22 20.37 -47.63
N GLU A 43 43.75 19.28 -48.19
CA GLU A 43 43.32 17.90 -47.87
C GLU A 43 43.53 17.57 -46.38
N GLY A 44 44.68 17.93 -45.79
CA GLY A 44 44.90 17.75 -44.34
C GLY A 44 44.09 18.69 -43.45
N LYS A 45 43.58 19.81 -43.99
CA LYS A 45 42.64 20.70 -43.27
C LYS A 45 41.21 20.19 -43.36
N GLU A 46 40.82 19.61 -44.48
CA GLU A 46 39.52 18.95 -44.63
C GLU A 46 39.44 17.73 -43.70
N GLU A 47 40.51 16.93 -43.57
CA GLU A 47 40.57 15.82 -42.61
C GLU A 47 40.55 16.30 -41.14
N GLU A 48 41.27 17.37 -40.78
CA GLU A 48 41.22 17.97 -39.43
C GLU A 48 39.84 18.61 -39.12
N GLU A 49 39.20 19.27 -40.09
CA GLU A 49 37.85 19.83 -39.96
C GLU A 49 36.79 18.71 -39.81
N GLU A 50 36.90 17.60 -40.55
CA GLU A 50 36.01 16.44 -40.40
C GLU A 50 36.16 15.76 -39.02
N GLU A 51 37.40 15.64 -38.49
CA GLU A 51 37.64 15.10 -37.14
C GLU A 51 37.10 16.03 -36.04
N GLU A 52 37.24 17.35 -36.18
CA GLU A 52 36.67 18.34 -35.27
C GLU A 52 35.13 18.32 -35.29
N GLU A 53 34.51 18.22 -36.47
CA GLU A 53 33.05 18.07 -36.62
C GLU A 53 32.54 16.76 -35.98
N GLU A 54 33.28 15.65 -36.10
CA GLU A 54 32.91 14.38 -35.48
C GLU A 54 33.04 14.41 -33.94
N GLU A 55 34.04 15.10 -33.40
CA GLU A 55 34.18 15.33 -31.95
C GLU A 55 33.08 16.25 -31.41
N GLU A 56 32.71 17.31 -32.14
CA GLU A 56 31.62 18.21 -31.78
C GLU A 56 30.27 17.47 -31.78
N GLU A 57 29.99 16.66 -32.81
CA GLU A 57 28.77 15.85 -32.88
C GLU A 57 28.72 14.80 -31.74
N LYS A 58 29.85 14.16 -31.40
CA LYS A 58 29.96 13.26 -30.24
C LYS A 58 29.70 14.00 -28.92
N ARG A 59 30.16 15.24 -28.79
CA ARG A 59 29.91 16.08 -27.60
C ARG A 59 28.44 16.47 -27.50
N GLU A 60 27.83 16.91 -28.59
CA GLU A 60 26.40 17.23 -28.65
C GLU A 60 25.53 16.02 -28.30
N ARG A 61 25.86 14.83 -28.82
CA ARG A 61 25.19 13.58 -28.46
C ARG A 61 25.31 13.29 -26.96
N ARG A 62 26.50 13.42 -26.36
CA ARG A 62 26.72 13.23 -24.91
C ARG A 62 25.97 14.25 -24.07
N GLU A 63 25.93 15.52 -24.48
CA GLU A 63 25.18 16.58 -23.81
C GLU A 63 23.67 16.31 -23.89
N THR A 64 23.18 15.81 -25.04
CA THR A 64 21.78 15.42 -25.23
C THR A 64 21.41 14.18 -24.40
N GLU A 65 22.27 13.17 -24.36
CA GLU A 65 22.11 11.96 -23.53
C GLU A 65 22.03 12.33 -22.04
N LYS A 66 22.96 13.18 -21.58
CA LYS A 66 22.97 13.68 -20.21
C LYS A 66 21.73 14.52 -19.89
N MET A 67 21.32 15.41 -20.79
CA MET A 67 20.08 16.18 -20.63
C MET A 67 18.86 15.25 -20.52
N THR A 68 18.83 14.18 -21.32
CA THR A 68 17.77 13.18 -21.27
C THR A 68 17.77 12.44 -19.93
N GLU A 69 18.94 12.05 -19.41
CA GLU A 69 19.08 11.42 -18.09
C GLU A 69 18.65 12.34 -16.95
N ASP A 70 19.05 13.62 -16.98
CA ASP A 70 18.67 14.63 -15.98
C ASP A 70 17.15 14.86 -16.00
N VAL A 71 16.53 14.94 -17.18
CA VAL A 71 15.08 15.09 -17.33
C VAL A 71 14.35 13.85 -16.79
N LEU A 72 14.82 12.64 -17.13
CA LEU A 72 14.24 11.40 -16.61
C LEU A 72 14.33 11.33 -15.09
N THR A 73 15.47 11.69 -14.52
CA THR A 73 15.68 11.75 -13.06
C THR A 73 14.70 12.73 -12.43
N PHE A 74 14.55 13.92 -13.02
CA PHE A 74 13.62 14.94 -12.51
C PHE A 74 12.15 14.48 -12.57
N ILE A 75 11.74 13.80 -13.65
CA ILE A 75 10.39 13.24 -13.78
C ILE A 75 10.15 12.17 -12.71
N LEU A 76 11.09 11.25 -12.54
CA LEU A 76 11.00 10.17 -11.54
C LEU A 76 10.94 10.74 -10.12
N ASP A 77 11.79 11.72 -9.79
CA ASP A 77 11.78 12.41 -8.49
C ASP A 77 10.46 13.14 -8.25
N MET A 78 9.92 13.85 -9.24
CA MET A 78 8.66 14.57 -9.12
C MET A 78 7.49 13.61 -8.88
N ILE A 79 7.45 12.47 -9.59
CA ILE A 79 6.41 11.45 -9.43
C ILE A 79 6.55 10.78 -8.06
N ALA A 80 7.74 10.30 -7.70
CA ALA A 80 7.98 9.59 -6.44
C ALA A 80 7.65 10.45 -5.21
N THR A 81 8.02 11.74 -5.23
CA THR A 81 7.72 12.66 -4.12
C THR A 81 6.25 13.16 -4.12
N GLY A 82 5.62 13.22 -5.30
CA GLY A 82 4.24 13.67 -5.47
C GLY A 82 3.20 12.67 -4.96
N ILE A 83 3.40 11.37 -5.21
CA ILE A 83 2.38 10.33 -4.95
C ILE A 83 2.04 10.22 -3.45
N ASP A 84 3.02 9.96 -2.60
CA ASP A 84 2.77 9.66 -1.19
C ASP A 84 2.22 10.88 -0.46
N THR A 85 2.78 12.07 -0.76
CA THR A 85 2.45 13.28 -0.01
C THR A 85 1.03 13.76 -0.29
N THR A 86 0.58 13.72 -1.56
CA THR A 86 -0.81 14.10 -1.90
C THR A 86 -1.80 13.06 -1.42
N SER A 87 -1.48 11.76 -1.57
CA SER A 87 -2.33 10.66 -1.10
C SER A 87 -2.58 10.72 0.41
N HIS A 88 -1.53 10.93 1.21
CA HIS A 88 -1.67 11.09 2.66
C HIS A 88 -2.43 12.37 3.03
N ALA A 89 -2.18 13.49 2.32
CA ALA A 89 -2.91 14.72 2.55
C ALA A 89 -4.42 14.56 2.29
N VAL A 90 -4.80 13.92 1.18
CA VAL A 90 -6.21 13.60 0.87
C VAL A 90 -6.81 12.67 1.93
N GLY A 91 -6.12 11.58 2.26
CA GLY A 91 -6.57 10.63 3.28
C GLY A 91 -6.85 11.31 4.62
N ASN A 92 -5.94 12.18 5.07
CA ASN A 92 -6.09 12.96 6.31
C ASN A 92 -7.28 13.93 6.24
N VAL A 93 -7.46 14.63 5.11
CA VAL A 93 -8.62 15.53 4.91
C VAL A 93 -9.93 14.75 5.02
N LEU A 94 -10.06 13.64 4.30
CA LEU A 94 -11.28 12.83 4.29
C LEU A 94 -11.56 12.22 5.66
N TYR A 95 -10.53 11.74 6.35
CA TYR A 95 -10.63 11.24 7.71
C TYR A 95 -11.13 12.32 8.69
N LEU A 96 -10.53 13.51 8.65
CA LEU A 96 -10.94 14.62 9.52
C LEU A 96 -12.37 15.09 9.22
N LEU A 97 -12.77 15.15 7.94
CA LEU A 97 -14.15 15.48 7.56
C LEU A 97 -15.16 14.42 8.02
N ALA A 98 -14.80 13.14 7.90
CA ALA A 98 -15.63 12.02 8.38
C ALA A 98 -15.82 12.04 9.90
N ARG A 99 -14.78 12.44 10.65
CA ARG A 99 -14.82 12.60 12.11
C ARG A 99 -15.55 13.87 12.56
N HIS A 100 -15.78 14.84 11.67
CA HIS A 100 -16.44 16.11 11.99
C HIS A 100 -17.60 16.43 11.03
N PRO A 101 -18.76 15.76 11.17
CA PRO A 101 -19.90 15.93 10.26
C PRO A 101 -20.43 17.37 10.16
N GLY A 102 -20.27 18.18 11.22
CA GLY A 102 -20.62 19.60 11.19
C GLY A 102 -19.74 20.42 10.23
N ILE A 103 -18.44 20.16 10.22
CA ILE A 103 -17.48 20.81 9.30
C ILE A 103 -17.70 20.29 7.88
N GLN A 104 -17.92 18.98 7.73
CA GLN A 104 -18.26 18.38 6.44
C GLN A 104 -19.48 19.03 5.79
N ARG A 105 -20.57 19.22 6.54
CA ARG A 105 -21.77 19.91 6.04
C ARG A 105 -21.54 21.37 5.65
N LYS A 106 -20.71 22.11 6.41
CA LYS A 106 -20.33 23.49 6.04
C LYS A 106 -19.55 23.54 4.73
N LEU A 107 -18.60 22.62 4.54
CA LEU A 107 -17.83 22.51 3.31
C LEU A 107 -18.71 22.11 2.13
N GLN A 108 -19.57 21.11 2.32
CA GLN A 108 -20.56 20.70 1.32
C GLN A 108 -21.46 21.87 0.90
N HIS A 109 -21.93 22.68 1.85
CA HIS A 109 -22.74 23.87 1.54
C HIS A 109 -21.98 24.91 0.72
N GLU A 110 -20.69 25.17 1.03
CA GLU A 110 -19.85 26.04 0.21
C GLU A 110 -19.69 25.48 -1.22
N VAL A 111 -19.41 24.18 -1.34
CA VAL A 111 -19.28 23.49 -2.63
C VAL A 111 -20.57 23.59 -3.43
N ASP A 112 -21.72 23.28 -2.82
CA ASP A 112 -23.02 23.33 -3.48
C ASP A 112 -23.37 24.77 -3.94
N THR A 113 -22.97 25.78 -3.16
CA THR A 113 -23.23 27.20 -3.49
C THR A 113 -22.37 27.70 -4.64
N VAL A 114 -21.08 27.35 -4.67
CA VAL A 114 -20.10 27.88 -5.63
C VAL A 114 -20.06 27.04 -6.92
N VAL A 115 -20.15 25.72 -6.80
CA VAL A 115 -20.01 24.77 -7.91
C VAL A 115 -21.39 24.34 -8.43
N GLY A 116 -22.35 24.11 -7.53
CA GLY A 116 -23.68 23.61 -7.88
C GLY A 116 -23.66 22.20 -8.49
N ASN A 117 -24.61 21.92 -9.38
CA ASN A 117 -24.71 20.64 -10.10
C ASN A 117 -23.91 20.63 -11.41
N ARG A 118 -22.87 21.45 -11.53
CA ARG A 118 -22.08 21.55 -12.76
C ARG A 118 -21.15 20.36 -12.91
N GLU A 119 -21.12 19.74 -14.09
CA GLU A 119 -20.24 18.61 -14.40
C GLU A 119 -18.75 19.00 -14.44
N HIS A 120 -18.43 20.28 -14.69
CA HIS A 120 -17.05 20.74 -14.87
C HIS A 120 -16.60 21.77 -13.83
N LEU A 121 -15.46 21.47 -13.18
CA LEU A 121 -14.77 22.40 -12.28
C LEU A 121 -13.95 23.40 -13.09
N SER A 122 -14.20 24.69 -12.89
CA SER A 122 -13.40 25.77 -13.48
C SER A 122 -12.35 26.29 -12.49
N PRO A 123 -11.25 26.89 -12.96
CA PRO A 123 -10.30 27.59 -12.08
C PRO A 123 -10.96 28.69 -11.24
N HIS A 124 -12.00 29.34 -11.76
CA HIS A 124 -12.77 30.35 -11.01
C HIS A 124 -13.48 29.72 -9.80
N HIS A 125 -14.07 28.54 -9.94
CA HIS A 125 -14.69 27.85 -8.81
C HIS A 125 -13.67 27.57 -7.70
N LEU A 126 -12.52 26.98 -8.03
CA LEU A 126 -11.47 26.66 -7.03
C LEU A 126 -10.92 27.92 -6.33
N ASN A 127 -10.91 29.07 -7.02
CA ASN A 127 -10.51 30.33 -6.42
C ASN A 127 -11.51 30.85 -5.39
N SER A 128 -12.79 30.50 -5.55
CA SER A 128 -13.92 30.99 -4.74
C SER A 128 -14.38 30.04 -3.63
N LEU A 129 -13.52 29.10 -3.20
CA LEU A 129 -13.78 28.17 -2.09
C LEU A 129 -12.88 28.46 -0.86
N PRO A 130 -13.11 29.55 -0.12
CA PRO A 130 -12.29 29.91 1.05
C PRO A 130 -12.35 28.89 2.20
N TYR A 131 -13.50 28.26 2.45
CA TYR A 131 -13.66 27.26 3.50
C TYR A 131 -12.93 25.96 3.15
N LEU A 132 -12.98 25.49 1.90
CA LEU A 132 -12.15 24.38 1.44
C LEU A 132 -10.66 24.63 1.70
N LYS A 133 -10.17 25.82 1.35
CA LYS A 133 -8.77 26.22 1.58
C LYS A 133 -8.44 26.22 3.07
N ALA A 134 -9.38 26.64 3.91
CA ALA A 134 -9.23 26.66 5.35
C ALA A 134 -9.21 25.24 5.96
N VAL A 135 -10.13 24.37 5.53
CA VAL A 135 -10.20 22.94 5.88
C VAL A 135 -8.88 22.26 5.53
N PHE A 136 -8.38 22.47 4.31
CA PHE A 136 -7.15 21.85 3.87
C PHE A 136 -5.94 22.34 4.67
N ARG A 137 -5.83 23.65 4.94
CA ARG A 137 -4.75 24.19 5.77
C ARG A 137 -4.80 23.66 7.21
N GLU A 138 -5.98 23.57 7.80
CA GLU A 138 -6.15 23.00 9.13
C GLU A 138 -5.85 21.50 9.16
N SER A 139 -6.16 20.77 8.08
CA SER A 139 -5.82 19.35 7.99
C SER A 139 -4.31 19.12 8.01
N LEU A 140 -3.54 19.94 7.27
CA LEU A 140 -2.08 19.90 7.28
C LEU A 140 -1.47 20.41 8.60
N ARG A 141 -2.24 21.14 9.41
CA ARG A 141 -1.82 21.54 10.75
C ARG A 141 -1.96 20.38 11.73
N VAL A 142 -3.17 19.83 11.84
CA VAL A 142 -3.53 18.76 12.79
C VAL A 142 -2.91 17.43 12.42
N MET A 143 -2.87 17.12 11.13
CA MET A 143 -2.29 15.89 10.59
C MET A 143 -1.31 16.24 9.45
N PRO A 144 -0.12 16.82 9.79
CA PRO A 144 0.88 17.19 8.80
C PRO A 144 1.41 15.95 8.08
N VAL A 145 1.75 16.10 6.80
CA VAL A 145 2.45 15.08 6.02
C VAL A 145 3.98 15.27 6.15
N ASN A 146 4.44 16.49 6.36
CA ASN A 146 5.86 16.81 6.47
C ASN A 146 6.41 16.54 7.88
N VAL A 147 7.52 15.82 7.97
CA VAL A 147 8.15 15.47 9.26
C VAL A 147 8.76 16.69 9.95
N GLY A 148 9.33 17.59 9.16
CA GLY A 148 10.01 18.79 9.62
C GLY A 148 10.87 19.39 8.51
N ILE A 149 11.41 20.58 8.75
CA ILE A 149 12.34 21.23 7.82
C ILE A 149 13.74 21.11 8.39
N VAL A 150 14.60 20.35 7.72
CA VAL A 150 16.00 20.15 8.12
C VAL A 150 16.92 21.02 7.26
N ARG A 151 17.88 21.70 7.89
CA ARG A 151 18.93 22.46 7.21
C ARG A 151 20.28 22.22 7.86
N ARG A 152 21.31 21.95 7.05
CA ARG A 152 22.70 21.94 7.51
C ARG A 152 23.27 23.35 7.43
N LEU A 153 23.78 23.86 8.55
CA LEU A 153 24.37 25.19 8.60
C LEU A 153 25.70 25.21 7.83
N THR A 154 25.87 26.19 6.94
CA THR A 154 27.09 26.37 6.14
C THR A 154 28.15 27.22 6.84
N ARG A 155 27.76 27.91 7.92
CA ARG A 155 28.60 28.76 8.77
C ARG A 155 28.08 28.76 10.20
N ASP A 156 28.96 29.10 11.14
CA ASP A 156 28.58 29.33 12.53
C ASP A 156 27.46 30.36 12.60
N THR A 157 26.39 30.04 13.33
CA THR A 157 25.16 30.84 13.36
C THR A 157 24.63 30.94 14.78
N VAL A 158 24.27 32.14 15.22
CA VAL A 158 23.62 32.34 16.51
C VAL A 158 22.11 32.19 16.34
N LEU A 159 21.49 31.20 16.98
CA LEU A 159 20.04 31.01 17.03
C LEU A 159 19.56 31.04 18.48
N GLY A 160 18.57 31.87 18.79
CA GLY A 160 18.02 31.99 20.15
C GLY A 160 19.06 32.37 21.22
N GLY A 161 20.13 33.07 20.84
CA GLY A 161 21.25 33.43 21.72
C GLY A 161 22.35 32.37 21.85
N TYR A 162 22.20 31.20 21.22
CA TYR A 162 23.19 30.12 21.25
C TYR A 162 23.99 30.07 19.94
N LEU A 163 25.32 29.99 20.06
CA LEU A 163 26.19 29.76 18.91
C LEU A 163 26.11 28.30 18.48
N ILE A 164 25.60 28.06 17.28
CA ILE A 164 25.53 26.73 16.66
C ILE A 164 26.65 26.64 15.62
N PRO A 165 27.58 25.67 15.75
CA PRO A 165 28.69 25.53 14.82
C PRO A 165 28.26 25.16 13.40
N ARG A 166 29.07 25.55 12.42
CA ARG A 166 29.01 25.09 11.03
C ARG A 166 28.92 23.57 10.97
N GLY A 167 28.13 23.07 10.02
CA GLY A 167 27.99 21.64 9.74
C GLY A 167 26.91 20.95 10.56
N TRP A 168 26.39 21.60 11.62
CA TRP A 168 25.24 21.10 12.39
C TRP A 168 23.96 21.14 11.58
N GLN A 169 23.06 20.21 11.87
CA GLN A 169 21.70 20.21 11.35
C GLN A 169 20.76 20.91 12.33
N VAL A 170 19.99 21.85 11.81
CA VAL A 170 18.89 22.51 12.52
C VAL A 170 17.59 21.98 11.95
N VAL A 171 16.67 21.60 12.84
CA VAL A 171 15.37 21.05 12.49
C VAL A 171 14.29 21.99 13.00
N ALA A 172 13.38 22.39 12.13
CA ALA A 172 12.09 22.97 12.51
C ALA A 172 11.05 21.82 12.57
N PRO A 173 10.66 21.36 13.77
CA PRO A 173 9.79 20.20 13.92
C PRO A 173 8.33 20.58 13.70
N THR A 174 7.82 20.40 12.48
CA THR A 174 6.46 20.84 12.11
C THR A 174 5.38 20.25 13.01
N MET A 175 5.47 18.96 13.35
CA MET A 175 4.48 18.28 14.21
C MET A 175 4.38 18.94 15.60
N LEU A 176 5.52 19.27 16.22
CA LEU A 176 5.53 19.93 17.52
C LEU A 176 5.01 21.37 17.42
N MET A 177 5.51 22.13 16.44
CA MET A 177 5.10 23.52 16.24
C MET A 177 3.61 23.67 15.97
N ASN A 178 3.03 22.76 15.19
CA ASN A 178 1.61 22.76 14.84
C ASN A 178 0.69 22.44 16.03
N HIS A 179 1.21 21.73 17.04
CA HIS A 179 0.47 21.29 18.23
C HIS A 179 0.82 22.08 19.49
N GLU A 180 1.69 23.09 19.38
CA GLU A 180 2.06 23.96 20.47
C GLU A 180 0.91 24.94 20.79
N GLU A 181 0.36 24.90 22.00
CA GLU A 181 -0.80 25.72 22.38
C GLU A 181 -0.48 27.21 22.44
N SER A 182 0.77 27.58 22.74
CA SER A 182 1.21 28.98 22.72
C SER A 182 1.20 29.57 21.30
N ILE A 183 1.23 28.71 20.28
CA ILE A 183 1.19 29.07 18.86
C ILE A 183 -0.26 28.92 18.38
N PHE A 184 -0.89 27.76 18.59
CA PHE A 184 -2.25 27.45 18.16
C PHE A 184 -3.16 27.17 19.36
N PRO A 185 -3.97 28.13 19.83
CA PRO A 185 -4.87 27.91 20.97
C PRO A 185 -5.85 26.77 20.69
N ARG A 186 -6.03 25.80 21.60
CA ARG A 186 -6.81 24.56 21.34
C ARG A 186 -6.21 23.72 20.21
N ALA A 187 -4.89 23.52 20.22
CA ALA A 187 -4.15 22.94 19.11
C ALA A 187 -4.63 21.55 18.69
N CYS A 188 -5.17 20.77 19.63
CA CYS A 188 -5.69 19.43 19.38
C CYS A 188 -7.06 19.40 18.66
N GLU A 189 -7.77 20.53 18.59
CA GLU A 189 -9.06 20.61 17.90
C GLU A 189 -8.89 20.93 16.40
N PHE A 190 -9.68 20.27 15.56
CA PHE A 190 -9.76 20.54 14.13
C PHE A 190 -10.72 21.71 13.85
N LEU A 191 -10.19 22.92 13.68
CA LEU A 191 -10.96 24.15 13.52
C LEU A 191 -10.55 24.92 12.25
N PRO A 192 -11.15 24.63 11.08
CA PRO A 192 -10.89 25.35 9.83
C PRO A 192 -11.00 26.87 9.95
N GLU A 193 -11.89 27.35 10.82
CA GLU A 193 -12.15 28.77 11.06
C GLU A 193 -10.89 29.58 11.44
N ARG A 194 -9.81 28.93 11.91
CA ARG A 194 -8.50 29.57 12.16
C ARG A 194 -7.86 30.21 10.94
N PHE A 195 -8.13 29.66 9.76
CA PHE A 195 -7.55 30.08 8.49
C PHE A 195 -8.48 30.95 7.64
N LEU A 196 -9.66 31.30 8.17
CA LEU A 196 -10.56 32.27 7.56
C LEU A 196 -10.14 33.70 7.91
N ARG A 197 -10.33 34.64 6.98
CA ARG A 197 -10.09 36.07 7.25
C ARG A 197 -11.14 36.58 8.23
N GLY A 198 -10.70 37.31 9.27
CA GLY A 198 -11.59 37.94 10.25
C GLY A 198 -12.13 37.01 11.35
N GLY A 199 -11.66 35.76 11.45
CA GLY A 199 -12.07 34.82 12.51
C GLY A 199 -11.50 35.19 13.89
N SER A 200 -12.25 34.92 14.96
CA SER A 200 -11.83 35.19 16.35
C SER A 200 -10.64 34.34 16.83
N LEU A 201 -10.36 33.22 16.15
CA LEU A 201 -9.31 32.25 16.47
C LEU A 201 -8.10 32.35 15.52
N CYS A 202 -7.92 33.49 14.84
CA CYS A 202 -6.88 33.69 13.83
C CYS A 202 -5.55 33.05 14.25
N SER A 203 -5.04 32.19 13.36
CA SER A 203 -3.70 31.61 13.42
C SER A 203 -2.65 32.66 13.81
N PRO A 204 -1.62 32.32 14.60
CA PRO A 204 -0.65 33.27 15.12
C PRO A 204 -0.01 34.08 13.99
N ARG A 205 0.18 35.38 14.23
CA ARG A 205 0.65 36.37 13.25
C ARG A 205 2.06 36.07 12.68
N HIS A 206 2.80 35.13 13.25
CA HIS A 206 4.18 34.86 12.85
C HIS A 206 4.23 34.03 11.56
N HIS A 207 4.79 34.61 10.49
CA HIS A 207 4.83 34.02 9.15
C HIS A 207 5.48 32.62 9.07
N PHE A 208 6.31 32.25 10.06
CA PHE A 208 6.99 30.95 10.11
C PHE A 208 6.36 29.94 11.08
N ALA A 209 5.21 30.25 11.68
CA ALA A 209 4.53 29.32 12.59
C ALA A 209 3.87 28.12 11.88
N PHE A 210 3.55 28.27 10.59
CA PHE A 210 2.89 27.23 9.80
C PHE A 210 3.51 27.13 8.40
N LEU A 211 4.31 26.09 8.15
CA LEU A 211 5.09 25.92 6.93
C LEU A 211 4.87 24.54 6.26
N PRO A 212 3.63 24.19 5.88
CA PRO A 212 3.34 22.86 5.31
C PRO A 212 4.08 22.59 3.99
N PHE A 213 4.42 23.65 3.25
CA PHE A 213 5.15 23.58 1.98
C PHE A 213 6.54 24.22 2.06
N SER A 214 7.11 24.37 3.26
CA SER A 214 8.39 25.06 3.51
C SER A 214 8.36 26.54 3.05
N TYR A 215 9.52 27.20 3.01
CA TYR A 215 9.70 28.61 2.63
C TYR A 215 11.04 28.83 1.91
N GLY A 216 11.12 29.87 1.07
CA GLY A 216 12.34 30.31 0.38
C GLY A 216 12.63 29.52 -0.91
N SER A 217 13.89 29.55 -1.37
CA SER A 217 14.31 28.94 -2.66
C SER A 217 14.16 27.42 -2.73
N ARG A 218 14.02 26.75 -1.58
CA ARG A 218 13.78 25.30 -1.45
C ARG A 218 12.40 25.00 -0.88
N MET A 219 11.42 25.85 -1.17
CA MET A 219 10.02 25.54 -0.90
C MET A 219 9.49 24.50 -1.89
N CYS A 220 8.37 23.85 -1.55
CA CYS A 220 7.80 22.81 -2.40
C CYS A 220 7.43 23.35 -3.78
N ILE A 221 8.07 22.81 -4.82
CA ILE A 221 7.81 23.14 -6.22
C ILE A 221 6.42 22.65 -6.66
N GLY A 222 5.99 21.48 -6.16
CA GLY A 222 4.69 20.87 -6.44
C GLY A 222 3.49 21.53 -5.75
N ARG A 223 3.68 22.58 -4.94
CA ARG A 223 2.60 23.18 -4.12
C ARG A 223 1.34 23.53 -4.93
N LYS A 224 1.51 24.09 -6.14
CA LYS A 224 0.37 24.48 -6.99
C LYS A 224 -0.37 23.25 -7.53
N ILE A 225 0.38 22.24 -7.98
CA ILE A 225 -0.17 20.97 -8.48
C ILE A 225 -0.94 20.26 -7.35
N ALA A 226 -0.32 20.13 -6.17
CA ALA A 226 -0.95 19.50 -5.01
C ALA A 226 -2.26 20.20 -4.63
N TYR A 227 -2.32 21.54 -4.59
CA TYR A 227 -3.58 22.23 -4.33
C TYR A 227 -4.64 21.92 -5.39
N GLN A 228 -4.29 21.92 -6.68
CA GLN A 228 -5.25 21.64 -7.74
C GLN A 228 -5.79 20.20 -7.66
N GLU A 229 -4.89 19.23 -7.55
CA GLU A 229 -5.23 17.80 -7.44
C GLU A 229 -6.15 17.54 -6.24
N ILE A 230 -5.73 17.98 -5.06
CA ILE A 230 -6.46 17.73 -3.80
C ILE A 230 -7.79 18.47 -3.79
N PHE A 231 -7.82 19.73 -4.23
CA PHE A 231 -9.08 20.49 -4.23
C PHE A 231 -10.08 19.93 -5.23
N CYS A 232 -9.66 19.55 -6.44
CA CYS A 232 -10.55 18.91 -7.41
C CYS A 232 -11.16 17.64 -6.85
N LEU A 233 -10.34 16.78 -6.23
CA LEU A 233 -10.80 15.53 -5.63
C LEU A 233 -11.77 15.78 -4.46
N VAL A 234 -11.39 16.61 -3.50
CA VAL A 234 -12.21 16.88 -2.31
C VAL A 234 -13.53 17.55 -2.71
N VAL A 235 -13.53 18.50 -3.66
CA VAL A 235 -14.75 19.12 -4.16
C VAL A 235 -15.67 18.07 -4.80
N ARG A 236 -15.12 17.18 -5.64
CA ARG A 236 -15.93 16.14 -6.27
C ARG A 236 -16.53 15.18 -5.24
N VAL A 237 -15.73 14.74 -4.27
CA VAL A 237 -16.21 13.87 -3.19
C VAL A 237 -17.29 14.57 -2.37
N MET A 238 -17.06 15.83 -1.95
CA MET A 238 -18.04 16.58 -1.17
C MET A 238 -19.31 16.90 -1.97
N SER A 239 -19.26 17.01 -3.29
CA SER A 239 -20.46 17.24 -4.12
C SER A 239 -21.40 16.03 -4.21
N GLU A 240 -20.86 14.82 -4.05
CA GLU A 240 -21.59 13.56 -4.30
C GLU A 240 -21.81 12.72 -3.03
N PHE A 241 -20.89 12.74 -2.07
CA PHE A 241 -20.86 11.78 -0.96
C PHE A 241 -20.84 12.42 0.42
N ASN A 242 -21.52 11.76 1.35
CA ASN A 242 -21.27 11.84 2.79
C ASN A 242 -20.22 10.80 3.13
N VAL A 243 -19.12 11.24 3.71
CA VAL A 243 -17.99 10.39 4.12
C VAL A 243 -18.09 10.11 5.61
N GLU A 244 -18.08 8.83 5.97
CA GLU A 244 -18.14 8.31 7.33
C GLU A 244 -16.89 7.47 7.62
N TYR A 245 -16.42 7.45 8.87
CA TYR A 245 -15.31 6.61 9.30
C TYR A 245 -15.83 5.52 10.24
N HIS A 246 -15.55 4.25 9.92
CA HIS A 246 -16.03 3.09 10.68
C HIS A 246 -14.91 2.31 11.38
N GLY A 247 -13.71 2.86 11.49
CA GLY A 247 -12.68 2.23 12.32
C GLY A 247 -13.03 2.37 13.81
N SER A 248 -12.78 1.30 14.58
CA SER A 248 -13.02 1.24 16.02
C SER A 248 -12.10 2.17 16.83
N GLU A 249 -10.95 2.55 16.29
CA GLU A 249 -9.91 3.30 16.98
C GLU A 249 -9.55 4.63 16.28
N GLU A 250 -9.04 5.58 17.05
CA GLU A 250 -8.52 6.86 16.57
C GLU A 250 -7.17 6.71 15.86
N VAL A 251 -7.05 7.29 14.66
CA VAL A 251 -5.87 7.14 13.80
C VAL A 251 -4.83 8.18 14.16
N HIS A 252 -3.68 7.73 14.63
CA HIS A 252 -2.51 8.58 14.87
C HIS A 252 -1.59 8.58 13.65
N LEU A 253 -0.70 9.57 13.54
CA LEU A 253 0.31 9.63 12.49
C LEU A 253 1.57 8.85 12.86
N ILE A 254 2.15 8.17 11.88
CA ILE A 254 3.46 7.52 11.98
C ILE A 254 4.38 8.06 10.90
N ASN A 255 5.65 8.25 11.25
CA ASN A 255 6.67 8.66 10.30
C ASN A 255 7.27 7.43 9.60
N ARG A 256 6.97 7.29 8.30
CA ARG A 256 7.60 6.32 7.41
C ARG A 256 8.12 7.09 6.20
N LEU A 257 9.20 7.84 6.38
CA LEU A 257 9.72 8.89 5.48
C LEU A 257 8.87 10.16 5.43
N SER A 258 7.55 10.02 5.36
CA SER A 258 6.57 11.09 5.60
C SER A 258 5.60 10.68 6.70
N TYR A 259 4.85 11.64 7.25
CA TYR A 259 3.76 11.30 8.16
C TYR A 259 2.57 10.78 7.36
N GLY A 260 2.16 9.56 7.70
CA GLY A 260 0.97 8.91 7.17
C GLY A 260 0.12 8.30 8.30
N PRO A 261 -1.09 7.83 8.01
CA PRO A 261 -1.95 7.22 9.00
C PRO A 261 -1.32 5.91 9.54
N SER A 262 -1.44 5.70 10.85
CA SER A 262 -0.93 4.51 11.56
C SER A 262 -1.56 3.19 11.10
N ARG A 263 -2.72 3.26 10.46
CA ARG A 263 -3.50 2.12 10.00
C ARG A 263 -4.34 2.50 8.79
N PRO A 264 -4.88 1.52 8.04
CA PRO A 264 -5.79 1.80 6.94
C PRO A 264 -6.99 2.65 7.38
N LEU A 265 -7.39 3.61 6.56
CA LEU A 265 -8.59 4.40 6.78
C LEU A 265 -9.78 3.67 6.16
N THR A 266 -10.66 3.13 7.00
CA THR A 266 -11.91 2.48 6.60
C THR A 266 -13.00 3.54 6.48
N LEU A 267 -13.15 4.10 5.28
CA LEU A 267 -14.10 5.16 4.97
C LEU A 267 -15.29 4.60 4.20
N THR A 268 -16.49 5.02 4.60
CA THR A 268 -17.73 4.73 3.88
C THR A 268 -18.21 5.97 3.17
N PHE A 269 -18.50 5.85 1.89
CA PHE A 269 -19.05 6.92 1.06
C PHE A 269 -20.51 6.59 0.78
N ARG A 270 -21.42 7.46 1.23
CA ARG A 270 -22.86 7.36 0.99
C ARG A 270 -23.30 8.47 0.06
N ASP A 271 -24.10 8.16 -0.95
CA ASP A 271 -24.63 9.17 -1.87
C ASP A 271 -25.43 10.25 -1.13
N ARG A 272 -25.16 11.52 -1.44
CA ARG A 272 -25.86 12.70 -0.88
C ARG A 272 -27.20 12.97 -1.54
N ARG A 273 -27.34 12.62 -2.83
CA ARG A 273 -28.47 13.02 -3.70
C ARG A 273 -29.47 11.90 -3.97
N TYR A 274 -29.40 10.83 -3.19
CA TYR A 274 -30.22 9.64 -3.36
C TYR A 274 -31.69 9.91 -2.97
N ASP A 275 -32.64 9.53 -3.85
CA ASP A 275 -34.06 9.88 -3.77
C ASP A 275 -34.98 8.77 -3.21
N GLY A 276 -34.40 7.66 -2.72
CA GLY A 276 -35.14 6.65 -1.95
C GLY A 276 -35.78 5.51 -2.75
N SER A 277 -35.46 5.32 -4.03
CA SER A 277 -36.21 4.39 -4.90
C SER A 277 -35.65 2.96 -5.10
N ASN A 278 -34.45 2.59 -4.62
CA ASN A 278 -33.95 1.21 -4.36
C ASN A 278 -32.45 1.18 -3.98
N ASP A 279 -32.07 0.40 -2.95
CA ASP A 279 -30.71 0.22 -2.36
C ASP A 279 -29.75 1.42 -2.38
N GLN A 280 -29.55 2.08 -1.22
CA GLN A 280 -28.53 3.11 -1.05
C GLN A 280 -27.14 2.51 -1.36
N LEU A 281 -26.45 3.01 -2.38
CA LEU A 281 -25.09 2.57 -2.70
C LEU A 281 -24.14 3.07 -1.61
N VAL A 282 -23.48 2.10 -0.96
CA VAL A 282 -22.51 2.33 0.11
C VAL A 282 -21.16 1.82 -0.36
N TYR A 283 -20.23 2.74 -0.64
CA TYR A 283 -18.88 2.35 -1.05
C TYR A 283 -17.97 2.30 0.17
N LEU A 284 -17.48 1.10 0.49
CA LEU A 284 -16.41 0.92 1.47
C LEU A 284 -15.06 1.12 0.78
N VAL A 285 -14.37 2.19 1.13
CA VAL A 285 -13.04 2.51 0.61
C VAL A 285 -12.01 2.34 1.73
N LEU A 286 -11.02 1.51 1.46
CA LEU A 286 -9.87 1.29 2.34
C LEU A 286 -8.68 2.07 1.77
N ILE A 287 -8.31 3.18 2.42
CA ILE A 287 -7.09 3.91 2.07
C ILE A 287 -5.95 3.32 2.91
N THR A 288 -5.03 2.62 2.26
CA THR A 288 -3.87 2.00 2.91
C THR A 288 -2.65 2.91 2.76
N PRO A 289 -1.75 3.02 3.77
CA PRO A 289 -0.44 3.62 3.57
C PRO A 289 0.32 2.88 2.45
N TRP A 290 1.11 3.56 1.62
CA TRP A 290 1.89 2.90 0.55
C TRP A 290 2.89 1.87 1.10
N THR A 291 3.40 2.13 2.31
CA THR A 291 4.24 1.21 3.10
C THR A 291 3.44 0.25 3.97
N ALA A 292 2.10 0.31 3.96
CA ALA A 292 1.34 -0.90 4.24
C ALA A 292 1.58 -1.77 3.02
N ASP A 293 2.71 -2.47 3.11
CA ASP A 293 2.94 -3.71 2.43
C ASP A 293 1.56 -4.35 2.32
N THR A 294 1.03 -4.54 1.10
CA THR A 294 -0.24 -5.27 0.96
C THR A 294 -0.09 -6.70 1.50
N THR A 295 1.14 -7.07 1.83
CA THR A 295 1.64 -8.20 2.60
C THR A 295 1.88 -7.95 4.10
N ASP A 296 1.47 -6.83 4.71
CA ASP A 296 1.51 -6.64 6.17
C ASP A 296 0.62 -7.71 6.80
N ARG A 297 1.28 -8.77 7.26
CA ARG A 297 0.75 -10.12 7.49
C ARG A 297 -0.32 -10.14 8.59
N THR A 298 -0.36 -9.09 9.39
CA THR A 298 -1.32 -8.84 10.46
C THR A 298 -2.66 -8.32 9.90
N TYR A 299 -2.63 -7.51 8.84
CA TYR A 299 -3.83 -6.91 8.24
C TYR A 299 -4.54 -7.84 7.24
N MET A 300 -3.80 -8.62 6.46
CA MET A 300 -4.36 -9.73 5.67
C MET A 300 -5.02 -10.78 6.57
N ALA A 301 -4.39 -11.07 7.73
CA ALA A 301 -4.90 -12.02 8.70
C ALA A 301 -6.13 -11.53 9.48
N ALA A 302 -6.26 -10.22 9.72
CA ALA A 302 -7.44 -9.64 10.39
C ALA A 302 -8.69 -9.55 9.50
N ARG A 303 -8.53 -9.61 8.17
CA ARG A 303 -9.63 -9.50 7.20
C ARG A 303 -10.34 -10.83 6.93
N TYR A 304 -9.61 -11.94 6.96
CA TYR A 304 -10.12 -13.23 6.53
C TYR A 304 -10.21 -14.20 7.69
N LYS A 305 -11.32 -14.93 7.74
CA LYS A 305 -11.61 -15.93 8.75
C LYS A 305 -11.24 -17.33 8.29
N HIS A 306 -11.46 -17.63 7.01
CA HIS A 306 -11.21 -18.94 6.40
C HIS A 306 -10.06 -18.85 5.39
N VAL A 307 -9.44 -19.98 5.09
CA VAL A 307 -8.39 -20.09 4.07
C VAL A 307 -8.73 -21.23 3.12
N ALA A 308 -8.70 -20.96 1.82
CA ALA A 308 -8.85 -21.94 0.76
C ALA A 308 -7.58 -22.01 -0.11
N VAL A 309 -6.88 -23.14 -0.09
CA VAL A 309 -5.70 -23.38 -0.94
C VAL A 309 -6.15 -24.01 -2.26
N THR A 310 -5.79 -23.41 -3.39
CA THR A 310 -6.06 -23.94 -4.72
C THR A 310 -4.79 -24.07 -5.54
N GLY A 311 -4.74 -25.01 -6.47
CA GLY A 311 -3.55 -25.25 -7.28
C GLY A 311 -3.62 -26.56 -8.08
N PRO A 312 -2.74 -26.73 -9.08
CA PRO A 312 -2.80 -27.89 -9.98
C PRO A 312 -2.69 -29.22 -9.22
N PRO A 313 -3.26 -30.32 -9.74
CA PRO A 313 -3.05 -31.65 -9.15
C PRO A 313 -1.56 -31.98 -9.01
N GLY A 314 -1.14 -32.51 -7.86
CA GLY A 314 0.25 -32.87 -7.60
C GLY A 314 1.22 -31.71 -7.32
N VAL A 315 0.74 -30.46 -7.18
CA VAL A 315 1.61 -29.31 -6.86
C VAL A 315 2.16 -29.33 -5.43
N GLY A 316 1.54 -30.09 -4.53
CA GLY A 316 1.93 -30.21 -3.11
C GLY A 316 0.97 -29.58 -2.09
N LYS A 317 -0.32 -29.42 -2.43
CA LYS A 317 -1.34 -28.84 -1.52
C LYS A 317 -1.43 -29.59 -0.19
N THR A 318 -1.57 -30.91 -0.23
CA THR A 318 -1.59 -31.76 0.97
C THR A 318 -0.32 -31.59 1.80
N THR A 319 0.85 -31.52 1.16
CA THR A 319 2.13 -31.29 1.86
C THR A 319 2.17 -29.91 2.54
N LEU A 320 1.60 -28.88 1.92
CA LEU A 320 1.45 -27.56 2.53
C LEU A 320 0.53 -27.62 3.75
N VAL A 321 -0.63 -28.28 3.63
CA VAL A 321 -1.59 -28.48 4.72
C VAL A 321 -0.93 -29.22 5.89
N GLU A 322 -0.21 -30.31 5.64
CA GLU A 322 0.51 -31.06 6.68
C GLU A 322 1.53 -30.18 7.42
N LYS A 323 2.27 -29.31 6.71
CA LYS A 323 3.21 -28.37 7.34
C LYS A 323 2.49 -27.34 8.22
N VAL A 324 1.37 -26.79 7.74
CA VAL A 324 0.55 -25.83 8.50
C VAL A 324 -0.06 -26.50 9.74
N VAL A 325 -0.62 -27.70 9.63
CA VAL A 325 -1.17 -28.46 10.75
C VAL A 325 -0.12 -28.72 11.82
N LYS A 326 1.08 -29.18 11.44
CA LYS A 326 2.18 -29.40 12.39
C LYS A 326 2.53 -28.11 13.14
N ALA A 327 2.58 -26.97 12.44
CA ALA A 327 2.87 -25.69 13.07
C ALA A 327 1.75 -25.22 14.01
N LEU A 328 0.48 -25.48 13.68
CA LEU A 328 -0.66 -25.20 14.56
C LEU A 328 -0.64 -26.06 15.83
N GLN A 329 -0.36 -27.36 15.68
CA GLN A 329 -0.23 -28.30 16.80
C GLN A 329 0.92 -27.91 17.74
N LEU A 330 2.08 -27.52 17.20
CA LEU A 330 3.22 -27.03 17.98
C LEU A 330 2.91 -25.74 18.77
N ARG A 331 1.98 -24.92 18.26
CA ARG A 331 1.51 -23.69 18.93
C ARG A 331 0.36 -23.93 19.91
N GLY A 332 -0.12 -25.17 20.04
CA GLY A 332 -1.25 -25.51 20.92
C GLY A 332 -2.60 -24.99 20.42
N SER A 333 -2.73 -24.65 19.14
CA SER A 333 -4.01 -24.20 18.58
C SER A 333 -4.96 -25.40 18.40
N PRO A 334 -6.21 -25.33 18.87
CA PRO A 334 -7.16 -26.42 18.74
C PRO A 334 -7.53 -26.64 17.26
N CYS A 335 -7.17 -27.81 16.72
CA CYS A 335 -7.46 -28.18 15.34
C CYS A 335 -7.92 -29.64 15.20
N SER A 336 -8.88 -29.86 14.30
CA SER A 336 -9.43 -31.17 13.94
C SER A 336 -9.66 -31.24 12.43
N GLY A 337 -10.02 -32.42 11.92
CA GLY A 337 -10.31 -32.65 10.51
C GLY A 337 -9.43 -33.74 9.92
N PHE A 338 -9.21 -33.67 8.61
CA PHE A 338 -8.51 -34.72 7.88
C PHE A 338 -7.76 -34.17 6.66
N TYR A 339 -6.85 -34.99 6.17
CA TYR A 339 -6.21 -34.79 4.87
C TYR A 339 -6.24 -36.07 4.04
N THR A 340 -6.10 -35.92 2.72
CA THR A 340 -6.19 -37.05 1.78
C THR A 340 -4.79 -37.48 1.36
N ARG A 341 -4.50 -38.78 1.40
CA ARG A 341 -3.22 -39.37 1.01
C ARG A 341 -3.39 -40.21 -0.25
N GLU A 342 -2.53 -39.98 -1.25
CA GLU A 342 -2.48 -40.86 -2.42
C GLU A 342 -1.94 -42.24 -2.04
N VAL A 343 -2.63 -43.30 -2.47
CA VAL A 343 -2.18 -44.69 -2.35
C VAL A 343 -1.58 -45.12 -3.68
N ARG A 344 -0.34 -45.62 -3.65
CA ARG A 344 0.39 -46.09 -4.83
C ARG A 344 0.86 -47.52 -4.64
N GLU A 345 0.55 -48.38 -5.61
CA GLU A 345 1.00 -49.76 -5.69
C GLU A 345 1.83 -49.93 -6.97
N ALA A 346 3.03 -50.51 -6.86
CA ALA A 346 3.94 -50.71 -7.99
C ALA A 346 4.16 -49.43 -8.85
N GLY A 347 4.23 -48.26 -8.20
CA GLY A 347 4.44 -46.97 -8.88
C GLY A 347 3.21 -46.37 -9.57
N ARG A 348 2.06 -47.07 -9.58
CA ARG A 348 0.79 -46.56 -10.11
C ARG A 348 -0.15 -46.17 -8.97
N ARG A 349 -0.90 -45.08 -9.15
CA ARG A 349 -1.91 -44.65 -8.16
C ARG A 349 -3.07 -45.64 -8.13
N SER A 350 -3.21 -46.37 -7.01
CA SER A 350 -4.25 -47.38 -6.78
C SER A 350 -5.43 -46.83 -5.98
N GLY A 351 -5.32 -45.64 -5.36
CA GLY A 351 -6.43 -45.03 -4.66
C GLY A 351 -6.07 -43.79 -3.83
N PHE A 352 -6.97 -43.48 -2.89
CA PHE A 352 -6.86 -42.39 -1.94
C PHE A 352 -7.35 -42.85 -0.57
N ASP A 353 -6.64 -42.46 0.48
CA ASP A 353 -7.02 -42.66 1.87
C ASP A 353 -7.30 -41.33 2.54
N VAL A 354 -8.23 -41.32 3.48
CA VAL A 354 -8.45 -40.23 4.41
C VAL A 354 -7.65 -40.52 5.67
N VAL A 355 -6.87 -39.54 6.12
CA VAL A 355 -6.12 -39.59 7.38
C VAL A 355 -6.58 -38.44 8.26
N THR A 356 -7.09 -38.75 9.44
CA THR A 356 -7.51 -37.73 10.40
C THR A 356 -6.30 -37.07 11.05
N LEU A 357 -6.47 -35.88 11.62
CA LEU A 357 -5.38 -35.22 12.37
C LEU A 357 -4.97 -35.99 13.64
N THR A 358 -5.81 -36.91 14.12
CA THR A 358 -5.53 -37.82 15.24
C THR A 358 -4.80 -39.09 14.80
N GLY A 359 -4.61 -39.31 13.50
CA GLY A 359 -3.86 -40.43 12.94
C GLY A 359 -4.68 -41.65 12.53
N GLU A 360 -6.01 -41.60 12.64
CA GLU A 360 -6.89 -42.64 12.13
C GLU A 360 -6.91 -42.61 10.59
N CYS A 361 -6.98 -43.78 9.96
CA CYS A 361 -6.89 -43.91 8.50
C CYS A 361 -8.07 -44.74 7.97
N GLY A 362 -8.71 -44.26 6.92
CA GLY A 362 -9.81 -44.94 6.24
C GLY A 362 -9.71 -44.83 4.73
N VAL A 363 -10.33 -45.77 4.03
CA VAL A 363 -10.34 -45.80 2.57
C VAL A 363 -11.32 -44.76 2.04
N LEU A 364 -10.84 -43.82 1.22
CA LEU A 364 -11.72 -42.91 0.47
C LEU A 364 -12.12 -43.52 -0.86
N ALA A 365 -11.12 -43.95 -1.65
CA ALA A 365 -11.37 -44.54 -2.96
C ALA A 365 -10.28 -45.52 -3.39
N ARG A 366 -10.67 -46.50 -4.21
CA ARG A 366 -9.76 -47.50 -4.81
C ARG A 366 -10.09 -47.74 -6.27
N VAL A 367 -9.09 -48.14 -7.04
CA VAL A 367 -9.31 -48.65 -8.41
C VAL A 367 -10.00 -50.01 -8.32
N LYS A 368 -11.18 -50.15 -8.94
CA LYS A 368 -11.83 -51.46 -9.14
C LYS A 368 -12.05 -51.71 -10.63
N PRO A 369 -11.98 -52.98 -11.08
CA PRO A 369 -12.30 -53.36 -12.46
C PRO A 369 -13.69 -52.88 -12.89
N LYS A 370 -13.88 -52.78 -14.22
CA LYS A 370 -15.14 -52.32 -14.83
C LYS A 370 -16.28 -53.28 -14.47
N ARG A 371 -17.42 -52.70 -14.06
CA ARG A 371 -18.71 -53.30 -13.68
C ARG A 371 -18.73 -54.83 -13.62
N THR A 372 -18.67 -55.38 -12.42
CA THR A 372 -19.37 -56.62 -12.08
C THR A 372 -20.85 -56.28 -11.83
N ALA A 373 -21.78 -57.12 -12.29
CA ALA A 373 -23.22 -56.89 -12.21
C ALA A 373 -23.66 -56.69 -10.74
N GLY A 374 -24.08 -55.46 -10.39
CA GLY A 374 -24.43 -55.06 -9.03
C GLY A 374 -24.95 -53.62 -8.97
N ARG A 375 -25.31 -53.15 -7.76
CA ARG A 375 -25.80 -51.77 -7.51
C ARG A 375 -24.81 -50.73 -8.03
N PRO A 376 -25.28 -49.57 -8.52
CA PRO A 376 -24.41 -48.51 -9.01
C PRO A 376 -23.49 -48.02 -7.89
N GLU A 377 -22.20 -48.31 -8.01
CA GLU A 377 -21.19 -47.79 -7.09
C GLU A 377 -20.85 -46.33 -7.44
N PRO A 378 -20.70 -45.44 -6.44
CA PRO A 378 -20.25 -44.07 -6.65
C PRO A 378 -18.82 -44.06 -7.21
N ARG A 379 -18.62 -43.46 -8.39
CA ARG A 379 -17.34 -43.49 -9.12
C ARG A 379 -16.94 -42.12 -9.64
N VAL A 380 -15.64 -41.85 -9.61
CA VAL A 380 -15.01 -40.70 -10.27
C VAL A 380 -13.86 -41.22 -11.13
N GLY A 381 -14.07 -41.27 -12.45
CA GLY A 381 -13.13 -41.91 -13.37
C GLY A 381 -12.98 -43.40 -13.10
N GLN A 382 -11.76 -43.86 -12.83
CA GLN A 382 -11.46 -45.26 -12.49
C GLN A 382 -11.61 -45.60 -11.00
N TYR A 383 -11.84 -44.60 -10.15
CA TYR A 383 -11.87 -44.76 -8.70
C TYR A 383 -13.30 -44.97 -8.22
N VAL A 384 -13.48 -45.98 -7.38
CA VAL A 384 -14.73 -46.24 -6.65
C VAL A 384 -14.61 -45.64 -5.27
N VAL A 385 -15.56 -44.78 -4.91
CA VAL A 385 -15.59 -44.09 -3.62
C VAL A 385 -16.29 -44.98 -2.60
N ASP A 386 -15.67 -45.18 -1.44
CA ASP A 386 -16.26 -45.90 -0.32
C ASP A 386 -16.95 -44.90 0.62
N LEU A 387 -18.18 -44.54 0.27
CA LEU A 387 -18.96 -43.56 1.04
C LEU A 387 -19.18 -43.97 2.50
N PRO A 388 -19.55 -45.24 2.83
CA PRO A 388 -19.69 -45.65 4.23
C PRO A 388 -18.39 -45.52 5.03
N ALA A 389 -17.25 -45.94 4.47
CA ALA A 389 -15.96 -45.81 5.14
C ALA A 389 -15.58 -44.33 5.34
N PHE A 390 -15.80 -43.50 4.32
CA PHE A 390 -15.56 -42.05 4.41
C PHE A 390 -16.46 -41.38 5.45
N GLU A 391 -17.77 -41.62 5.41
CA GLU A 391 -18.75 -40.99 6.31
C GLU A 391 -18.52 -41.37 7.77
N SER A 392 -18.23 -42.64 8.05
CA SER A 392 -17.99 -43.13 9.41
C SER A 392 -16.75 -42.53 10.05
N LEU A 393 -15.74 -42.18 9.25
CA LEU A 393 -14.51 -41.54 9.73
C LEU A 393 -14.62 -40.02 9.82
N VAL A 394 -15.21 -39.36 8.82
CA VAL A 394 -15.15 -37.90 8.68
C VAL A 394 -16.29 -37.19 9.40
N LEU A 395 -17.53 -37.69 9.33
CA LEU A 395 -18.68 -36.97 9.90
C LEU A 395 -18.57 -36.73 11.42
N PRO A 396 -18.09 -37.68 12.24
CA PRO A 396 -17.90 -37.44 13.67
C PRO A 396 -16.93 -36.29 13.97
N LEU A 397 -15.91 -36.07 13.12
CA LEU A 397 -14.94 -34.98 13.28
C LEU A 397 -15.58 -33.61 13.07
N LEU A 398 -16.55 -33.52 12.16
CA LEU A 398 -17.26 -32.29 11.85
C LEU A 398 -18.43 -32.01 12.80
N GLN A 399 -18.94 -33.06 13.45
CA GLN A 399 -20.05 -32.97 14.40
C GLN A 399 -19.58 -32.79 15.86
N SER A 400 -18.36 -33.20 16.18
CA SER A 400 -17.74 -33.04 17.52
C SER A 400 -17.37 -31.58 17.86
N THR A 401 -17.57 -30.64 16.95
CA THR A 401 -17.33 -29.20 17.13
C THR A 401 -18.49 -28.45 17.78
N GLN A 402 -19.28 -29.10 18.65
CA GLN A 402 -20.35 -28.46 19.44
C GLN A 402 -19.84 -27.58 20.61
N SER A 403 -18.52 -27.39 20.71
CA SER A 403 -17.90 -26.51 21.69
C SER A 403 -17.98 -25.04 21.25
N THR A 404 -18.20 -24.13 22.18
CA THR A 404 -18.13 -22.68 21.93
C THR A 404 -16.69 -22.16 21.80
N ILE A 405 -15.68 -23.02 21.99
CA ILE A 405 -14.28 -22.65 21.91
C ILE A 405 -13.87 -22.46 20.44
N PRO A 406 -13.21 -21.35 20.09
CA PRO A 406 -12.67 -21.14 18.75
C PRO A 406 -11.78 -22.30 18.28
N HIS A 407 -12.08 -22.85 17.10
CA HIS A 407 -11.48 -24.11 16.63
C HIS A 407 -11.20 -24.11 15.12
N ILE A 408 -10.06 -24.67 14.69
CA ILE A 408 -9.69 -24.82 13.27
C ILE A 408 -10.15 -26.18 12.74
N VAL A 409 -10.95 -26.20 11.68
CA VAL A 409 -11.28 -27.43 10.95
C VAL A 409 -10.51 -27.47 9.64
N VAL A 410 -9.74 -28.54 9.45
CA VAL A 410 -8.89 -28.77 8.28
C VAL A 410 -9.55 -29.80 7.36
N LEU A 411 -9.80 -29.41 6.10
CA LEU A 411 -10.46 -30.24 5.10
C LEU A 411 -9.64 -30.24 3.80
N ASP A 412 -8.80 -31.25 3.62
CA ASP A 412 -8.06 -31.38 2.36
C ASP A 412 -8.92 -31.96 1.23
N GLU A 413 -8.65 -31.47 0.03
CA GLU A 413 -9.22 -31.88 -1.25
C GLU A 413 -10.75 -31.89 -1.30
N ILE A 414 -11.43 -30.79 -0.98
CA ILE A 414 -12.88 -30.66 -1.20
C ILE A 414 -13.18 -30.67 -2.70
N GLY A 415 -13.42 -31.87 -3.24
CA GLY A 415 -13.55 -32.13 -4.66
C GLY A 415 -14.71 -33.07 -4.98
N LYS A 416 -14.65 -33.67 -6.17
CA LYS A 416 -15.76 -34.49 -6.68
C LYS A 416 -15.96 -35.79 -5.89
N MET A 417 -14.93 -36.34 -5.26
CA MET A 417 -15.02 -37.65 -4.58
C MET A 417 -15.66 -37.50 -3.19
N GLU A 418 -15.26 -36.47 -2.45
CA GLU A 418 -15.69 -36.13 -1.10
C GLU A 418 -17.14 -35.63 -1.12
N LEU A 419 -17.47 -34.79 -2.11
CA LEU A 419 -18.82 -34.23 -2.31
C LEU A 419 -19.81 -35.25 -2.90
N MET A 420 -19.41 -36.51 -3.10
CA MET A 420 -20.38 -37.59 -3.34
C MET A 420 -21.19 -37.91 -2.07
N SER A 421 -20.65 -37.61 -0.88
CA SER A 421 -21.43 -37.63 0.37
C SER A 421 -22.19 -36.33 0.53
N ARG A 422 -23.53 -36.40 0.42
CA ARG A 422 -24.42 -35.25 0.69
C ARG A 422 -24.36 -34.79 2.14
N LYS A 423 -24.14 -35.74 3.08
CA LYS A 423 -24.00 -35.42 4.51
C LYS A 423 -22.79 -34.54 4.73
N PHE A 424 -21.65 -34.93 4.16
CA PHE A 424 -20.42 -34.14 4.23
C PHE A 424 -20.61 -32.74 3.64
N GLU A 425 -21.23 -32.61 2.47
CA GLU A 425 -21.50 -31.31 1.85
C GLU A 425 -22.35 -30.39 2.77
N MET A 426 -23.37 -30.94 3.42
CA MET A 426 -24.21 -30.19 4.35
C MET A 426 -23.44 -29.73 5.59
N GLU A 427 -22.62 -30.60 6.17
CA GLU A 427 -21.79 -30.26 7.35
C GLU A 427 -20.80 -29.14 7.01
N VAL A 428 -20.10 -29.20 5.87
CA VAL A 428 -19.17 -28.12 5.47
C VAL A 428 -19.89 -26.79 5.29
N LYS A 429 -21.10 -26.78 4.74
CA LYS A 429 -21.93 -25.58 4.63
C LYS A 429 -22.34 -25.02 6.00
N GLN A 430 -22.61 -25.89 6.97
CA GLN A 430 -22.93 -25.50 8.33
C GLN A 430 -21.70 -24.94 9.07
N LEU A 431 -20.53 -25.54 8.90
CA LEU A 431 -19.29 -25.03 9.50
C LEU A 431 -18.95 -23.61 9.00
N LEU A 432 -19.25 -23.30 7.74
CA LEU A 432 -19.04 -21.96 7.17
C LEU A 432 -19.86 -20.87 7.87
N THR A 433 -21.03 -21.20 8.42
CA THR A 433 -21.90 -20.21 9.08
C THR A 433 -21.59 -20.02 10.56
N GLN A 434 -20.83 -20.93 11.17
CA GLN A 434 -20.51 -20.90 12.60
C GLN A 434 -19.40 -19.88 12.91
N SER A 435 -19.68 -18.92 13.80
CA SER A 435 -18.76 -17.82 14.15
C SER A 435 -17.43 -18.30 14.78
N HIS A 436 -17.46 -19.35 15.60
CA HIS A 436 -16.31 -19.91 16.32
C HIS A 436 -15.45 -20.88 15.48
N ILE A 437 -15.90 -21.27 14.29
CA ILE A 437 -15.15 -22.19 13.42
C ILE A 437 -14.36 -21.45 12.36
N THR A 438 -13.07 -21.75 12.30
CA THR A 438 -12.14 -21.30 11.24
C THR A 438 -11.85 -22.48 10.32
N LEU A 439 -11.88 -22.27 9.00
CA LEU A 439 -11.68 -23.36 8.03
C LEU A 439 -10.35 -23.20 7.31
N LEU A 440 -9.59 -24.29 7.24
CA LEU A 440 -8.48 -24.45 6.28
C LEU A 440 -8.88 -25.54 5.30
N VAL A 441 -9.18 -25.16 4.07
CA VAL A 441 -9.62 -26.10 3.03
C VAL A 441 -8.68 -26.11 1.85
N THR A 442 -8.61 -27.22 1.11
CA THR A 442 -8.04 -27.20 -0.24
C THR A 442 -9.11 -27.49 -1.28
N ILE A 443 -9.10 -26.71 -2.36
CA ILE A 443 -10.12 -26.76 -3.42
C ILE A 443 -9.47 -26.93 -4.79
N PRO A 444 -10.14 -27.57 -5.76
CA PRO A 444 -9.64 -27.68 -7.11
C PRO A 444 -9.62 -26.33 -7.84
N ILE A 445 -8.71 -26.19 -8.81
CA ILE A 445 -8.73 -25.09 -9.77
C ILE A 445 -10.06 -25.13 -10.55
N PRO A 446 -10.69 -23.98 -10.83
CA PRO A 446 -11.88 -23.93 -11.68
C PRO A 446 -11.58 -24.51 -13.07
N LYS A 447 -12.01 -25.75 -13.31
CA LYS A 447 -11.89 -26.42 -14.61
C LYS A 447 -13.11 -27.33 -14.86
N GLY A 448 -13.85 -27.03 -15.92
CA GLY A 448 -15.06 -27.75 -16.30
C GLY A 448 -16.31 -27.23 -15.57
N ARG A 449 -17.29 -28.11 -15.33
CA ARG A 449 -18.56 -27.73 -14.68
C ARG A 449 -18.30 -27.24 -13.24
N PRO A 450 -18.81 -26.05 -12.86
CA PRO A 450 -18.61 -25.50 -11.52
C PRO A 450 -19.24 -26.41 -10.47
N ILE A 451 -18.52 -26.59 -9.35
CA ILE A 451 -19.00 -27.34 -8.19
C ILE A 451 -19.53 -26.32 -7.18
N PRO A 452 -20.85 -26.30 -6.87
CA PRO A 452 -21.47 -25.20 -6.11
C PRO A 452 -20.78 -24.86 -4.79
N LEU A 453 -20.46 -25.86 -3.95
CA LEU A 453 -19.79 -25.63 -2.67
C LEU A 453 -18.36 -25.10 -2.83
N VAL A 454 -17.64 -25.54 -3.86
CA VAL A 454 -16.28 -25.04 -4.15
C VAL A 454 -16.31 -23.58 -4.57
N GLU A 455 -17.26 -23.19 -5.42
CA GLU A 455 -17.44 -21.79 -5.81
C GLU A 455 -17.91 -20.94 -4.63
N GLN A 456 -18.77 -21.48 -3.76
CA GLN A 456 -19.20 -20.81 -2.54
C GLN A 456 -18.00 -20.55 -1.61
N LEU A 457 -17.13 -21.53 -1.39
CA LEU A 457 -15.90 -21.39 -0.59
C LEU A 457 -14.93 -20.38 -1.22
N ARG A 458 -14.74 -20.43 -2.54
CA ARG A 458 -13.81 -19.54 -3.26
C ARG A 458 -14.28 -18.09 -3.25
N ASN A 459 -15.57 -17.85 -3.39
CA ASN A 459 -16.15 -16.51 -3.46
C ASN A 459 -16.65 -15.99 -2.10
N HIS A 460 -16.42 -16.73 -1.02
CA HIS A 460 -16.85 -16.31 0.31
C HIS A 460 -16.05 -15.08 0.76
N ARG A 461 -16.75 -14.03 1.18
CA ARG A 461 -16.14 -12.73 1.55
C ARG A 461 -15.06 -12.83 2.63
N ASP A 462 -15.23 -13.78 3.55
CA ASP A 462 -14.34 -14.01 4.69
C ASP A 462 -13.31 -15.12 4.41
N CYS A 463 -13.14 -15.55 3.16
CA CYS A 463 -12.21 -16.63 2.77
C CYS A 463 -11.03 -16.10 1.95
N LEU A 464 -9.82 -16.35 2.43
CA LEU A 464 -8.57 -16.06 1.74
C LEU A 464 -8.25 -17.19 0.76
N VAL A 465 -8.23 -16.89 -0.55
CA VAL A 465 -7.86 -17.88 -1.58
C VAL A 465 -6.37 -17.81 -1.88
N VAL A 466 -5.64 -18.89 -1.58
CA VAL A 466 -4.19 -19.00 -1.79
C VAL A 466 -3.91 -19.86 -3.03
N ASN A 467 -3.26 -19.27 -4.04
CA ASN A 467 -2.88 -19.97 -5.27
C ASN A 467 -1.49 -20.60 -5.14
N LEU A 468 -1.43 -21.93 -5.16
CA LEU A 468 -0.20 -22.71 -5.09
C LEU A 468 0.24 -23.17 -6.49
N GLY A 469 1.43 -22.76 -6.88
CA GLY A 469 2.11 -23.09 -8.13
C GLY A 469 3.47 -23.75 -7.87
N ARG A 470 4.10 -24.29 -8.92
CA ARG A 470 5.44 -24.91 -8.80
C ARG A 470 6.52 -23.90 -8.41
N ASN A 471 6.32 -22.63 -8.75
CA ASN A 471 7.24 -21.53 -8.48
C ASN A 471 7.18 -21.00 -7.04
N ASN A 472 6.08 -21.25 -6.31
CA ASN A 472 5.89 -20.70 -4.96
C ASN A 472 5.61 -21.77 -3.89
N ARG A 473 5.48 -23.06 -4.25
CA ARG A 473 5.18 -24.14 -3.29
C ARG A 473 6.20 -24.32 -2.15
N ASP A 474 7.43 -23.85 -2.36
CA ASP A 474 8.54 -23.93 -1.41
C ASP A 474 8.80 -22.59 -0.72
N ASP A 475 7.99 -21.57 -1.02
CA ASP A 475 8.07 -20.25 -0.41
C ASP A 475 7.58 -20.30 1.05
N PRO A 476 8.44 -20.04 2.05
CA PRO A 476 8.06 -20.07 3.46
C PRO A 476 6.99 -19.01 3.80
N THR A 477 6.89 -17.93 3.01
CA THR A 477 5.93 -16.87 3.25
C THR A 477 4.48 -17.33 3.11
N ILE A 478 4.20 -18.35 2.30
CA ILE A 478 2.85 -18.90 2.14
C ILE A 478 2.37 -19.56 3.43
N ILE A 479 3.24 -20.35 4.07
CA ILE A 479 2.92 -21.02 5.35
C ILE A 479 2.67 -19.97 6.43
N ASP A 480 3.55 -18.98 6.52
CA ASP A 480 3.42 -17.88 7.49
C ASP A 480 2.10 -17.11 7.31
N ASN A 481 1.72 -16.81 6.06
CA ASN A 481 0.48 -16.11 5.76
C ASN A 481 -0.75 -16.92 6.15
N ILE A 482 -0.77 -18.22 5.85
CA ILE A 482 -1.87 -19.12 6.25
C ILE A 482 -1.94 -19.18 7.78
N LEU A 483 -0.81 -19.39 8.46
CA LEU A 483 -0.77 -19.48 9.92
C LEU A 483 -1.22 -18.17 10.60
N SER A 484 -0.79 -17.02 10.07
CA SER A 484 -1.19 -15.71 10.58
C SER A 484 -2.71 -15.55 10.53
N THR A 485 -3.32 -15.83 9.38
CA THR A 485 -4.79 -15.73 9.18
C THR A 485 -5.55 -16.66 10.12
N LEU A 486 -5.16 -17.94 10.18
CA LEU A 486 -5.85 -18.92 11.03
C LEU A 486 -5.72 -18.58 12.52
N THR A 487 -4.54 -18.16 12.98
CA THR A 487 -4.29 -17.84 14.39
C THR A 487 -5.00 -16.56 14.81
N THR A 488 -4.99 -15.54 13.95
CA THR A 488 -5.67 -14.25 14.21
C THR A 488 -7.17 -14.47 14.33
N SER A 489 -7.76 -15.25 13.42
CA SER A 489 -9.20 -15.58 13.40
C SER A 489 -9.69 -16.22 14.72
N ILE A 490 -8.91 -17.12 15.31
CA ILE A 490 -9.25 -17.79 16.57
C ILE A 490 -9.13 -16.82 17.76
N ASN A 491 -8.12 -15.95 17.75
CA ASN A 491 -7.87 -15.01 18.83
C ASN A 491 -8.89 -13.87 18.87
N THR A 492 -9.38 -13.38 17.73
CA THR A 492 -10.48 -12.41 17.69
C THR A 492 -11.82 -13.02 18.09
N GLY A 493 -12.04 -14.31 17.83
CA GLY A 493 -13.23 -15.05 18.29
C GLY A 493 -13.30 -15.33 19.79
N ALA A 494 -12.17 -15.22 20.52
CA ALA A 494 -12.10 -15.46 21.97
C ALA A 494 -12.50 -14.24 22.83
N HIS A 495 -12.66 -13.06 22.22
CA HIS A 495 -12.98 -11.80 22.90
C HIS A 495 -14.43 -11.34 22.76
N HIS A 496 -15.32 -12.17 22.20
CA HIS A 496 -16.74 -11.90 22.05
C HIS A 496 -17.62 -12.67 23.02
#